data_AF-A0A2N5LH46-F1
#
_entry.id   AF-A0A2N5LH46-F1
#
_cell.length_a   1.000
_cell.length_b   1.000
_cell.length_c   1.000
_cell.angle_alpha   90.00
_cell.angle_beta   90.00
_cell.angle_gamma   90.00
#
_symmetry.space_group_name_H-M   'P 1'
#
loop_
_entity.id
_entity.type
_entity.pdbx_description
1 polymer ?
#
loop_
_entity_poly.entity_id
_entity_poly.type
_entity_poly.pdbx_seq_one_letter_code
_entity_poly.pdbx_strand_id
1 'polypeptide(L)'
;MYIHGGDTISVEVPLGGYLIKYTSGDTWYGEQNDVYFGRESFFQADETFNFTDTGNQISGYTVTLYQVVDGNLQTMPIDKSQF
;
A
#
# COMPACT_ATOMS: atom_id res chain seq x y z
N MET A 1 -6.99 4.58 -3.73
CA MET A 1 -6.89 5.51 -2.57
C MET A 1 -5.62 6.32 -2.72
N TYR A 2 -5.72 7.64 -2.57
CA TYR A 2 -4.60 8.57 -2.64
C TYR A 2 -4.29 9.13 -1.24
N ILE A 3 -3.00 9.28 -0.93
CA ILE A 3 -2.50 9.79 0.35
C ILE A 3 -1.41 10.80 0.01
N HIS A 4 -1.49 12.01 0.57
CA HIS A 4 -0.40 12.98 0.45
C HIS A 4 0.81 12.55 1.29
N GLY A 5 2.02 12.75 0.77
CA GLY A 5 3.24 12.42 1.50
C GLY A 5 3.32 13.18 2.83
N GLY A 6 3.54 12.44 3.93
CA GLY A 6 3.54 12.97 5.29
C GLY A 6 2.22 12.81 6.05
N ASP A 7 1.12 12.55 5.34
CA ASP A 7 -0.16 12.28 5.99
C ASP A 7 -0.26 10.83 6.45
N THR A 8 -1.05 10.61 7.51
CA THR A 8 -1.44 9.29 7.99
C THR A 8 -2.94 9.13 7.86
N ILE A 9 -3.37 7.98 7.35
CA ILE A 9 -4.76 7.60 7.27
C ILE A 9 -5.01 6.32 8.07
N SER A 10 -6.23 6.19 8.60
CA SER A 10 -6.70 4.97 9.27
C SER A 10 -7.90 4.45 8.51
N VAL A 11 -7.87 3.17 8.13
CA VAL A 11 -8.92 2.51 7.35
C VAL A 11 -9.31 1.23 8.07
N GLU A 12 -10.61 1.03 8.29
CA GLU A 12 -11.16 -0.24 8.76
C GLU A 12 -11.41 -1.15 7.56
N VAL A 13 -10.95 -2.39 7.66
CA VAL A 13 -11.14 -3.42 6.62
C VAL A 13 -11.81 -4.66 7.23
N PRO A 14 -12.57 -5.45 6.44
CA PRO A 14 -13.04 -6.75 6.87
C PRO A 14 -11.89 -7.68 7.32
N LEU A 15 -12.22 -8.67 8.15
CA LEU A 15 -11.27 -9.73 8.49
C LEU A 15 -10.90 -10.53 7.23
N GLY A 16 -9.63 -10.85 7.08
CA GLY A 16 -9.10 -11.53 5.90
C GLY A 16 -7.63 -11.23 5.63
N GLY A 17 -7.12 -11.84 4.55
CA GLY A 17 -5.76 -11.61 4.06
C GLY A 17 -5.74 -10.54 2.96
N TYR A 18 -4.85 -9.56 3.09
CA TYR A 18 -4.69 -8.46 2.14
C TYR A 18 -3.25 -8.36 1.67
N LEU A 19 -3.08 -8.02 0.39
CA LEU A 19 -1.80 -7.61 -0.16
C LEU A 19 -1.81 -6.09 -0.33
N ILE A 20 -0.70 -5.45 0.03
CA ILE A 20 -0.53 -4.03 -0.21
C ILE A 20 0.11 -3.85 -1.58
N LYS A 21 -0.57 -3.09 -2.44
CA LYS A 21 -0.02 -2.57 -3.68
C LYS A 21 0.00 -1.06 -3.62
N TYR A 22 1.07 -0.46 -4.12
CA TYR A 22 1.15 0.99 -4.19
C TYR A 22 1.97 1.45 -5.40
N THR A 23 1.71 2.70 -5.76
CA THR A 23 2.54 3.51 -6.64
C THR A 23 2.73 4.86 -5.97
N SER A 24 3.85 5.53 -6.27
CA SER A 24 4.17 6.82 -5.68
C SER A 24 4.86 7.71 -6.71
N GLY A 25 4.74 9.01 -6.49
CA GLY A 25 5.42 10.03 -7.29
C GLY A 25 5.08 11.42 -6.79
N ASP A 26 5.64 12.44 -7.44
CA ASP A 26 5.61 13.81 -6.93
C ASP A 26 4.30 14.55 -7.26
N THR A 27 3.64 14.21 -8.37
CA THR A 27 2.42 14.89 -8.84
C THR A 27 1.30 13.90 -9.08
N TRP A 28 0.20 14.03 -8.34
CA TRP A 28 -1.00 13.23 -8.52
C TRP A 28 -1.87 13.79 -9.65
N TYR A 29 -2.08 13.00 -10.70
CA TYR A 29 -2.89 13.37 -11.87
C TYR A 29 -4.35 12.89 -11.80
N GLY A 30 -4.70 12.11 -10.76
CA GLY A 30 -6.02 11.51 -10.60
C GLY A 30 -6.08 10.06 -11.06
N GLU A 31 -7.27 9.47 -10.96
CA GLU A 31 -7.52 8.06 -11.36
C GLU A 31 -7.87 7.92 -12.85
N GLN A 32 -7.94 9.03 -13.59
CA GLN A 32 -8.31 9.01 -15.01
C GLN A 32 -7.18 8.44 -15.87
N ASN A 33 -7.54 7.47 -16.72
CA ASN A 33 -6.65 6.78 -17.66
C ASN A 33 -5.49 5.99 -17.00
N ASP A 34 -5.63 5.66 -15.72
CA ASP A 34 -4.64 4.93 -14.92
C ASP A 34 -3.25 5.59 -14.90
N VAL A 35 -3.15 6.89 -15.22
CA VAL A 35 -1.90 7.65 -15.12
C VAL A 35 -1.97 8.42 -13.81
N TYR A 36 -1.42 7.83 -12.76
CA TYR A 36 -1.51 8.34 -11.40
C TYR A 36 -0.45 9.40 -11.13
N PHE A 37 0.80 9.12 -11.52
CA PHE A 37 1.98 9.97 -11.23
C PHE A 37 2.83 10.26 -12.47
N GLY A 38 2.32 9.98 -13.68
CA GLY A 38 3.04 10.18 -14.93
C GLY A 38 4.05 9.06 -15.20
N ARG A 39 5.25 9.13 -14.58
CA ARG A 39 6.26 8.07 -14.68
C ARG A 39 6.23 7.20 -13.42
N GLU A 40 5.19 6.39 -13.33
CA GLU A 40 4.93 5.51 -12.20
C GLU A 40 5.69 4.18 -12.27
N SER A 41 5.98 3.66 -11.08
CA SER A 41 6.40 2.27 -10.88
C SER A 41 5.46 1.66 -9.84
N PHE A 42 5.03 0.43 -10.09
CA PHE A 42 4.08 -0.26 -9.25
C PHE A 42 4.81 -1.29 -8.40
N PHE A 43 4.39 -1.39 -7.15
CA PHE A 43 5.01 -2.29 -6.18
C PHE A 43 3.93 -3.07 -5.43
N GLN A 44 4.27 -4.29 -5.05
CA GLN A 44 3.49 -5.11 -4.13
C GLN A 44 4.38 -5.50 -2.95
N ALA A 45 3.80 -5.51 -1.74
CA ALA A 45 4.41 -6.17 -0.60
C ALA A 45 4.55 -7.68 -0.87
N ASP A 46 5.62 -8.28 -0.39
CA ASP A 46 5.83 -9.73 -0.48
C ASP A 46 5.17 -10.52 0.66
N GLU A 47 4.58 -9.81 1.63
CA GLU A 47 3.83 -10.39 2.75
C GLU A 47 2.32 -10.16 2.65
N THR A 48 1.55 -11.13 3.14
CA THR A 48 0.10 -11.03 3.33
C THR A 48 -0.23 -10.51 4.72
N PHE A 49 -1.00 -9.43 4.78
CA PHE A 49 -1.49 -8.81 6.01
C PHE A 49 -2.79 -9.48 6.44
N ASN A 50 -2.77 -10.21 7.56
CA ASN A 50 -3.90 -11.00 8.02
C ASN A 50 -4.63 -10.30 9.18
N PHE A 51 -5.81 -9.80 8.88
CA PHE A 51 -6.72 -9.21 9.87
C PHE A 51 -7.60 -10.32 10.44
N THR A 52 -7.36 -10.66 11.71
CA THR A 52 -7.99 -11.77 12.40
C THR A 52 -8.54 -11.30 13.74
N ASP A 53 -9.70 -11.83 14.12
CA ASP A 53 -10.25 -11.68 15.46
C ASP A 53 -9.95 -12.96 16.26
N THR A 54 -9.29 -12.78 17.40
CA THR A 54 -8.95 -13.87 18.33
C THR A 54 -9.94 -13.99 19.49
N GLY A 55 -11.07 -13.25 19.44
CA GLY A 55 -12.10 -13.16 20.48
C GLY A 55 -11.82 -12.08 21.53
N ASN A 56 -10.55 -11.76 21.77
CA ASN A 56 -10.14 -10.74 22.75
C ASN A 56 -9.41 -9.55 22.11
N GLN A 57 -9.03 -9.67 20.83
CA GLN A 57 -8.28 -8.65 20.11
C GLN A 57 -8.46 -8.84 18.60
N ILE A 58 -8.57 -7.70 17.90
CA ILE A 58 -8.49 -7.61 16.45
C ILE A 58 -7.05 -7.24 16.08
N SER A 59 -6.42 -7.99 15.17
CA SER A 59 -5.11 -7.62 14.65
C SER A 59 -5.21 -6.37 13.76
N GLY A 60 -4.24 -5.47 13.91
CA GLY A 60 -4.12 -4.26 13.10
C GLY A 60 -2.67 -4.07 12.66
N TYR A 61 -2.49 -3.34 11.57
CA TYR A 61 -1.17 -3.07 11.00
C TYR A 61 -0.99 -1.56 10.81
N THR A 62 0.22 -1.09 11.08
CA THR A 62 0.67 0.25 10.69
C THR A 62 1.75 0.09 9.64
N VAL A 63 1.54 0.69 8.49
CA VAL A 63 2.48 0.66 7.36
C VAL A 63 2.94 2.08 7.10
N THR A 64 4.25 2.29 7.15
CA THR A 64 4.87 3.58 6.88
C THR A 64 5.63 3.48 5.56
N LEU A 65 5.17 4.21 4.55
CA LEU A 65 5.81 4.24 3.23
C LEU A 65 6.79 5.42 3.17
N TYR A 66 8.08 5.13 3.21
CA TYR A 66 9.15 6.07 2.97
C TYR A 66 10.32 5.32 2.32
N GLN A 67 11.00 5.94 1.36
CA GLN A 67 12.08 5.29 0.61
C GLN A 67 13.32 5.17 1.49
N VAL A 68 13.51 4.00 2.10
CA VAL A 68 14.74 3.63 2.81
C VAL A 68 15.28 2.30 2.30
N VAL A 69 16.61 2.23 2.20
CA VAL A 69 17.32 0.97 2.03
C VAL A 69 17.13 0.16 3.31
N ASP A 70 16.88 -1.14 3.17
CA ASP A 70 16.67 -2.10 4.28
C ASP A 70 15.46 -1.80 5.21
N GLY A 71 14.39 -1.25 4.64
CA GLY A 71 13.10 -1.19 5.31
C GLY A 71 12.59 -2.59 5.70
N ASN A 72 11.80 -2.66 6.78
CA ASN A 72 11.22 -3.92 7.26
C ASN A 72 10.11 -4.48 6.37
N LEU A 73 9.49 -3.63 5.53
CA LEU A 73 8.55 -4.05 4.51
C LEU A 73 9.28 -4.26 3.19
N GLN A 74 9.43 -5.52 2.81
CA GLN A 74 9.99 -5.87 1.51
C GLN A 74 8.91 -5.73 0.42
N THR A 75 9.33 -5.28 -0.75
CA THR A 75 8.41 -5.04 -1.87
C THR A 75 9.05 -5.46 -3.18
N MET A 76 8.25 -5.99 -4.09
CA MET A 76 8.67 -6.35 -5.43
C MET A 76 8.02 -5.44 -6.48
N PRO A 77 8.74 -5.06 -7.54
CA PRO A 77 8.13 -4.37 -8.66
C PRO A 77 7.12 -5.29 -9.36
N ILE A 78 6.00 -4.72 -9.78
CA ILE A 78 4.95 -5.41 -10.54
C ILE A 78 4.60 -4.62 -11.80
N ASP A 79 4.04 -5.30 -12.79
CA ASP A 79 3.52 -4.65 -13.99
C ASP A 79 2.22 -3.90 -13.69
N LYS A 80 1.93 -2.86 -14.47
CA LYS A 80 0.67 -2.11 -14.37
C LYS A 80 -0.56 -3.02 -14.51
N SER A 81 -0.49 -4.07 -15.33
CA SER A 81 -1.57 -5.04 -15.51
C SER A 81 -1.84 -5.91 -14.28
N GLN A 82 -0.88 -5.94 -13.34
CA GLN A 82 -0.98 -6.65 -12.08
C GLN A 82 -1.35 -5.71 -10.93
N PHE A 83 -1.42 -4.40 -11.16
CA PHE A 83 -1.87 -3.43 -10.16
C PHE A 83 -3.38 -3.58 -9.95
#